data_AF-A0A9P0X552-F1
#
_entry.id   AF-A0A9P0X552-F1
#
_cell.length_a   1.000
_cell.length_b   1.000
_cell.length_c   1.000
_cell.angle_alpha   90.00
_cell.angle_beta   90.00
_cell.angle_gamma   90.00
#
_symmetry.space_group_name_H-M   'P 1'
#
loop_
_entity.id
_entity.type
_entity.pdbx_description
1 polymer ?
#
loop_
_entity_poly.entity_id
_entity_poly.type
_entity_poly.pdbx_seq_one_letter_code
_entity_poly.pdbx_strand_id
1 'polypeptide(L)'
;MVGSWPGHPLFLCRRYQTQTFTMADDDAKKAKQAEIDRKRAEVRKRMEEASKAKKAKRGFMTPERKKKLRLLLRKKAAEELKKEQERKAAERRRIIEERCGRPKNIDDANEDAISRVCKEYHTRIAKLEDEKFDLEYIVKRKDMEISDLNSQVNDLRGKFVKPTLKKVSKYENKFAKLQKKAAEFNFRNQLKVVKKKEFTLEEEDKEKKPDWSKGKPGDAKTEAESTPATPAPAAAPAAAPAAAT
;
A
#
# COMPACT_ATOMS: atom_id res chain seq x y z
N MET A 1 -97.50 9.31 33.81
CA MET A 1 -96.94 10.21 34.83
C MET A 1 -95.44 10.06 34.85
N VAL A 2 -94.74 11.15 34.56
CA VAL A 2 -93.28 11.26 34.47
C VAL A 2 -92.73 11.37 35.90
N GLY A 3 -91.91 10.42 36.32
CA GLY A 3 -91.24 10.43 37.63
C GLY A 3 -89.77 10.79 37.48
N SER A 4 -89.48 12.08 37.49
CA SER A 4 -88.13 12.67 37.52
C SER A 4 -87.51 12.48 38.91
N TRP A 5 -86.32 11.90 39.00
CA TRP A 5 -85.47 11.89 40.21
C TRP A 5 -84.19 12.71 39.94
N PRO A 6 -83.87 13.73 40.76
CA PRO A 6 -82.76 14.65 40.50
C PRO A 6 -81.41 14.06 40.92
N GLY A 7 -80.48 13.96 39.96
CA GLY A 7 -79.08 13.61 40.18
C GLY A 7 -78.32 14.66 41.00
N HIS A 8 -77.60 14.20 42.01
CA HIS A 8 -76.79 15.01 42.93
C HIS A 8 -75.56 15.66 42.24
N PRO A 9 -75.24 16.94 42.53
CA PRO A 9 -74.17 17.71 41.87
C PRO A 9 -72.73 17.48 42.41
N LEU A 10 -72.50 16.50 43.29
CA LEU A 10 -71.23 16.35 44.01
C LEU A 10 -70.15 15.51 43.30
N PHE A 11 -70.48 14.80 42.22
CA PHE A 11 -69.51 13.95 41.50
C PHE A 11 -68.66 14.70 40.46
N LEU A 12 -69.14 15.82 39.91
CA LEU A 12 -68.39 16.59 38.90
C LEU A 12 -67.28 17.46 39.51
N CYS A 13 -67.47 17.98 40.73
CA CYS A 13 -66.49 18.87 41.37
C CYS A 13 -65.19 18.13 41.76
N ARG A 14 -65.29 16.91 42.28
CA ARG A 14 -64.12 16.10 42.68
C ARG A 14 -63.29 15.61 41.47
N ARG A 15 -63.94 15.33 40.33
CA ARG A 15 -63.28 14.92 39.08
C ARG A 15 -62.56 16.09 38.40
N TYR A 16 -63.16 17.28 38.42
CA TYR A 16 -62.53 18.50 37.91
C TYR A 16 -61.31 18.91 38.74
N GLN A 17 -61.38 18.77 40.07
CA GLN A 17 -60.29 19.16 40.96
C GLN A 17 -59.09 18.19 40.93
N THR A 18 -59.31 16.89 40.68
CA THR A 18 -58.21 15.93 40.43
C THR A 18 -57.57 16.11 39.05
N GLN A 19 -58.32 16.57 38.04
CA GLN A 19 -57.82 16.76 36.68
C GLN A 19 -56.93 17.99 36.52
N THR A 20 -57.21 19.07 37.27
CA THR A 20 -56.37 20.28 37.27
C THR A 20 -55.08 20.10 38.06
N PHE A 21 -55.09 19.29 39.13
CA PHE A 21 -53.89 18.98 39.92
C PHE A 21 -52.88 18.15 39.11
N THR A 22 -53.34 17.13 38.37
CA THR A 22 -52.45 16.32 37.52
C THR A 22 -51.83 17.10 36.37
N MET A 23 -52.57 18.03 35.75
CA MET A 23 -52.02 18.88 34.69
C MET A 23 -51.03 19.91 35.20
N ALA A 24 -51.24 20.47 36.39
CA ALA A 24 -50.27 21.36 37.03
C ALA A 24 -48.96 20.63 37.41
N ASP A 25 -49.03 19.39 37.86
CA ASP A 25 -47.86 18.54 38.12
C ASP A 25 -47.13 18.12 36.84
N ASP A 26 -47.85 17.87 35.74
CA ASP A 26 -47.26 17.55 34.44
C ASP A 26 -46.56 18.76 33.79
N ASP A 27 -47.14 19.96 33.88
CA ASP A 27 -46.49 21.19 33.42
C ASP A 27 -45.26 21.55 34.27
N ALA A 28 -45.29 21.30 35.58
CA ALA A 28 -44.13 21.48 36.45
C ALA A 28 -42.99 20.50 36.12
N LYS A 29 -43.31 19.25 35.78
CA LYS A 29 -42.31 18.26 35.32
C LYS A 29 -41.74 18.61 33.95
N LYS A 30 -42.58 19.09 33.03
CA LYS A 30 -42.16 19.56 31.71
C LYS A 30 -41.26 20.79 31.79
N ALA A 31 -41.56 21.72 32.69
CA ALA A 31 -40.71 22.88 32.97
C ALA A 31 -39.34 22.48 33.55
N LYS A 32 -39.31 21.53 34.50
CA LYS A 32 -38.06 20.99 35.06
C LYS A 32 -37.23 20.24 34.01
N GLN A 33 -37.87 19.46 33.14
CA GLN A 33 -37.20 18.76 32.05
C GLN A 33 -36.63 19.74 31.02
N ALA A 34 -37.38 20.79 30.66
CA ALA A 34 -36.92 21.85 29.78
C ALA A 34 -35.73 22.62 30.38
N GLU A 35 -35.71 22.85 31.69
CA GLU A 35 -34.58 23.50 32.38
C GLU A 35 -33.32 22.61 32.37
N ILE A 36 -33.47 21.30 32.60
CA ILE A 36 -32.39 20.32 32.51
C ILE A 36 -31.84 20.24 31.08
N ASP A 37 -32.71 20.23 30.07
CA ASP A 37 -32.31 20.17 28.68
C ASP A 37 -31.65 21.48 28.22
N ARG A 38 -32.07 22.64 28.76
CA ARG A 38 -31.38 23.92 28.58
C ARG A 38 -29.97 23.89 29.17
N LYS A 39 -29.82 23.39 30.41
CA LYS A 39 -28.52 23.23 31.07
C LYS A 39 -27.61 22.24 30.33
N ARG A 40 -28.17 21.14 29.81
CA ARG A 40 -27.43 20.17 28.98
C ARG A 40 -27.00 20.75 27.63
N ALA A 41 -27.86 21.54 26.99
CA ALA A 41 -27.54 22.23 25.73
C ALA A 41 -26.44 23.28 25.94
N GLU A 42 -26.48 24.01 27.05
CA GLU A 42 -25.46 25.00 27.41
C GLU A 42 -24.09 24.34 27.68
N VAL A 43 -24.05 23.21 28.40
CA VAL A 43 -22.81 22.44 28.61
C VAL A 43 -22.28 21.87 27.30
N ARG A 44 -23.15 21.36 26.41
CA ARG A 44 -22.74 20.90 25.07
C ARG A 44 -22.18 22.04 24.24
N LYS A 45 -22.81 23.22 24.26
CA LYS A 45 -22.35 24.41 23.55
C LYS A 45 -20.99 24.87 24.08
N ARG A 46 -20.79 24.89 25.41
CA ARG A 46 -19.51 25.22 26.06
C ARG A 46 -18.40 24.21 25.69
N MET A 47 -18.72 22.93 25.64
CA MET A 47 -17.77 21.88 25.21
C MET A 47 -17.44 21.99 23.72
N GLU A 48 -18.42 22.33 22.88
CA GLU A 48 -18.23 22.54 21.45
C GLU A 48 -17.37 23.78 21.17
N GLU A 49 -17.61 24.89 21.87
CA GLU A 49 -16.82 26.13 21.78
C GLU A 49 -15.38 25.92 22.26
N ALA A 50 -15.17 25.18 23.36
CA ALA A 50 -13.84 24.80 23.82
C ALA A 50 -13.12 23.89 22.81
N SER A 51 -13.84 23.01 22.11
CA SER A 51 -13.29 22.16 21.06
C SER A 51 -12.97 22.93 19.77
N LYS A 52 -13.79 23.93 19.42
CA LYS A 52 -13.59 24.85 18.29
C LYS A 52 -12.38 25.75 18.52
N ALA A 53 -12.22 26.30 19.73
CA ALA A 53 -11.03 27.07 20.11
C ALA A 53 -9.73 26.24 20.07
N LYS A 54 -9.77 24.96 20.48
CA LYS A 54 -8.63 24.03 20.33
C LYS A 54 -8.37 23.61 18.88
N LYS A 55 -9.40 23.55 18.03
CA LYS A 55 -9.26 23.33 16.57
C LYS A 55 -8.71 24.55 15.84
N ALA A 56 -9.04 25.77 16.26
CA ALA A 56 -8.52 27.00 15.67
C ALA A 56 -7.02 27.20 15.93
N LYS A 57 -6.50 26.76 17.09
CA LYS A 57 -5.05 26.78 17.41
C LYS A 57 -4.23 25.64 16.77
N ARG A 58 -4.83 24.74 15.97
CA ARG A 58 -4.13 23.71 15.16
C ARG A 58 -3.56 24.26 13.85
N GLY A 59 -3.23 25.55 13.81
CA GLY A 59 -2.68 26.26 12.65
C GLY A 59 -1.16 26.31 12.66
N PHE A 60 -0.52 25.33 12.02
CA PHE A 60 0.82 25.46 11.39
C PHE A 60 1.06 24.37 10.33
N MET A 61 0.31 23.27 10.35
CA MET A 61 0.28 22.29 9.27
C MET A 61 -0.92 21.38 9.52
N THR A 62 -1.77 21.13 8.52
CA THR A 62 -2.73 20.03 8.67
C THR A 62 -1.92 18.73 8.83
N PRO A 63 -2.29 17.84 9.76
CA PRO A 63 -1.54 16.61 10.01
C PRO A 63 -1.41 15.74 8.76
N GLU A 64 -2.37 15.84 7.84
CA GLU A 64 -2.35 15.22 6.51
C GLU A 64 -1.29 15.82 5.58
N ARG A 65 -1.20 17.16 5.50
CA ARG A 65 -0.14 17.84 4.71
C ARG A 65 1.25 17.50 5.24
N LYS A 66 1.43 17.44 6.56
CA LYS A 66 2.70 17.02 7.18
C LYS A 66 3.11 15.60 6.81
N LYS A 67 2.14 14.67 6.81
CA LYS A 67 2.36 13.27 6.39
C LYS A 67 2.71 13.19 4.90
N LYS A 68 1.97 13.88 4.04
CA LYS A 68 2.22 13.94 2.59
C LYS A 68 3.60 14.54 2.29
N LEU A 69 3.98 15.61 2.97
CA LEU A 69 5.30 16.23 2.79
C LEU A 69 6.44 15.31 3.22
N ARG A 70 6.32 14.63 4.37
CA ARG A 70 7.32 13.63 4.81
C ARG A 70 7.44 12.47 3.82
N LEU A 71 6.34 12.05 3.21
CA LEU A 71 6.35 11.02 2.18
C LEU A 71 7.09 11.51 0.93
N LEU A 72 6.80 12.73 0.46
CA LEU A 72 7.47 13.32 -0.69
C LEU A 72 8.97 13.52 -0.44
N LEU A 73 9.36 13.94 0.76
CA LEU A 73 10.78 14.07 1.13
C LEU A 73 11.52 12.74 1.09
N ARG A 74 10.92 11.66 1.60
CA ARG A 74 11.52 10.31 1.52
C ARG A 74 11.57 9.77 0.10
N LYS A 75 10.54 10.04 -0.71
CA LYS A 75 10.52 9.67 -2.13
C LYS A 75 11.62 10.39 -2.89
N LYS A 76 11.74 11.71 -2.71
CA LYS A 76 12.81 12.52 -3.31
C LYS A 76 14.19 12.05 -2.83
N ALA A 77 14.35 11.75 -1.54
CA ALA A 77 15.60 11.22 -1.02
C ALA A 77 15.95 9.84 -1.61
N ALA A 78 14.97 8.96 -1.81
CA ALA A 78 15.18 7.66 -2.44
C ALA A 78 15.52 7.79 -3.93
N GLU A 79 14.87 8.70 -4.65
CA GLU A 79 15.18 8.98 -6.06
C GLU A 79 16.57 9.61 -6.22
N GLU A 80 16.93 10.58 -5.38
CA GLU A 80 18.26 11.19 -5.38
C GLU A 80 19.34 10.17 -5.02
N LEU A 81 19.10 9.28 -4.05
CA LEU A 81 20.03 8.20 -3.71
C LEU A 81 20.25 7.25 -4.89
N LYS A 82 19.18 6.88 -5.60
CA LYS A 82 19.28 6.03 -6.79
C LYS A 82 20.04 6.73 -7.92
N LYS A 83 19.76 8.01 -8.15
CA LYS A 83 20.46 8.82 -9.15
C LYS A 83 21.94 8.98 -8.83
N GLU A 84 22.30 9.14 -7.56
CA GLU A 84 23.70 9.21 -7.13
C GLU A 84 24.41 7.86 -7.34
N GLN A 85 23.74 6.74 -7.06
CA GLN A 85 24.27 5.40 -7.33
C GLN A 85 24.53 5.20 -8.83
N GLU A 86 23.58 5.59 -9.68
CA GLU A 86 23.73 5.53 -11.14
C GLU A 86 24.88 6.42 -11.63
N ARG A 87 25.00 7.65 -11.09
CA ARG A 87 26.13 8.56 -11.39
C ARG A 87 27.47 7.96 -10.98
N LYS A 88 27.58 7.43 -9.76
CA LYS A 88 28.81 6.76 -9.27
C LYS A 88 29.15 5.52 -10.08
N ALA A 89 28.15 4.75 -10.50
CA ALA A 89 28.37 3.58 -11.34
C ALA A 89 28.82 3.95 -12.76
N ALA A 90 28.25 5.00 -13.34
CA ALA A 90 28.68 5.54 -14.64
C ALA A 90 30.10 6.12 -14.58
N GLU A 91 30.41 6.89 -13.54
CA GLU A 91 31.76 7.42 -13.30
C GLU A 91 32.78 6.31 -13.06
N ARG A 92 32.43 5.27 -12.29
CA ARG A 92 33.26 4.07 -12.13
C ARG A 92 33.52 3.39 -13.47
N ARG A 93 32.52 3.28 -14.34
CA ARG A 93 32.70 2.71 -15.70
C ARG A 93 33.65 3.55 -16.55
N ARG A 94 33.47 4.88 -16.54
CA ARG A 94 34.34 5.82 -17.26
C ARG A 94 35.79 5.73 -16.79
N ILE A 95 36.02 5.69 -15.47
CA ILE A 95 37.37 5.57 -14.90
C ILE A 95 38.01 4.23 -15.26
N ILE A 96 37.24 3.13 -15.26
CA ILE A 96 37.76 1.82 -15.67
C ILE A 96 38.16 1.84 -17.15
N GLU A 97 37.34 2.42 -18.01
CA GLU A 97 37.64 2.54 -19.44
C GLU A 97 38.91 3.37 -19.68
N GLU A 98 39.05 4.50 -18.97
CA GLU A 98 40.25 5.35 -19.03
C GLU A 98 41.51 4.64 -18.51
N ARG A 99 41.41 3.92 -17.38
CA ARG A 99 42.56 3.23 -16.77
C ARG A 99 42.97 1.96 -17.53
N CYS A 100 42.00 1.16 -17.98
CA CYS A 100 42.26 -0.12 -18.64
C CYS A 100 42.61 0.05 -20.12
N GLY A 101 42.17 1.14 -20.76
CA GLY A 101 42.48 1.45 -22.16
C GLY A 101 41.97 0.38 -23.14
N ARG A 102 42.50 0.41 -24.37
CA ARG A 102 42.22 -0.63 -25.37
C ARG A 102 43.06 -1.87 -25.09
N PRO A 103 42.52 -3.08 -25.36
CA PRO A 103 43.31 -4.30 -25.30
C PRO A 103 44.49 -4.20 -26.28
N LYS A 104 45.67 -4.69 -25.86
CA LYS A 104 46.83 -4.78 -26.74
C LYS A 104 46.58 -5.85 -27.80
N ASN A 105 46.90 -5.57 -29.06
CA ASN A 105 46.75 -6.53 -30.16
C ASN A 105 47.81 -7.64 -30.02
N ILE A 106 47.35 -8.89 -29.96
CA ILE A 106 48.19 -10.08 -29.75
C ILE A 106 48.27 -10.92 -31.03
N ASP A 107 47.27 -10.80 -31.91
CA ASP A 107 47.10 -11.67 -33.09
C ASP A 107 48.11 -11.38 -34.21
N ASP A 108 48.57 -10.13 -34.34
CA ASP A 108 49.52 -9.70 -35.38
C ASP A 108 50.96 -9.50 -34.86
N ALA A 109 51.25 -9.95 -33.63
CA ALA A 109 52.51 -9.62 -32.94
C ALA A 109 53.57 -10.72 -33.04
N ASN A 110 54.84 -10.32 -33.19
CA ASN A 110 56.00 -11.24 -33.15
C ASN A 110 56.20 -11.84 -31.74
N GLU A 111 56.83 -13.02 -31.64
CA GLU A 111 57.04 -13.73 -30.36
C GLU A 111 57.77 -12.87 -29.31
N ASP A 112 58.78 -12.11 -29.71
CA ASP A 112 59.50 -11.18 -28.83
C ASP A 112 58.60 -10.05 -28.30
N ALA A 113 57.69 -9.56 -29.14
CA ALA A 113 56.73 -8.52 -28.77
C ALA A 113 55.71 -9.06 -27.75
N ILE A 114 55.25 -10.29 -27.93
CA ILE A 114 54.36 -10.97 -26.98
C ILE A 114 55.04 -11.14 -25.63
N SER A 115 56.30 -11.63 -25.60
CA SER A 115 57.08 -11.79 -24.37
C SER A 115 57.26 -10.47 -23.60
N ARG A 116 57.55 -9.38 -24.32
CA ARG A 116 57.64 -8.04 -23.73
C ARG A 116 56.32 -7.57 -23.13
N VAL A 117 55.21 -7.76 -23.85
CA VAL A 117 53.87 -7.38 -23.38
C VAL A 117 53.49 -8.13 -22.10
N CYS A 118 53.78 -9.44 -22.02
CA CYS A 118 53.53 -10.23 -20.81
C CYS A 118 54.30 -9.70 -19.59
N LYS A 119 55.59 -9.35 -19.77
CA LYS A 119 56.43 -8.78 -18.68
C LYS A 119 55.94 -7.41 -18.24
N GLU A 120 55.50 -6.57 -19.17
CA GLU A 120 54.90 -5.26 -18.88
C GLU A 120 53.60 -5.40 -18.07
N TYR A 121 52.71 -6.33 -18.45
CA TYR A 121 51.49 -6.60 -17.70
C TYR A 121 51.78 -7.13 -16.30
N HIS A 122 52.71 -8.08 -16.16
CA HIS A 122 53.11 -8.60 -14.86
C HIS A 122 53.62 -7.48 -13.93
N THR A 123 54.49 -6.62 -14.44
CA THR A 123 55.01 -5.47 -13.68
C THR A 123 53.90 -4.49 -13.29
N ARG A 124 52.94 -4.25 -14.19
CA ARG A 124 51.80 -3.37 -13.92
C ARG A 124 50.86 -3.96 -12.87
N ILE A 125 50.59 -5.26 -12.93
CA ILE A 125 49.75 -5.97 -11.96
C ILE A 125 50.37 -5.88 -10.56
N ALA A 126 51.66 -6.18 -10.41
CA ALA A 126 52.35 -6.09 -9.13
C ALA A 126 52.23 -4.71 -8.48
N LYS A 127 52.37 -3.62 -9.27
CA LYS A 127 52.18 -2.24 -8.77
C LYS A 127 50.74 -1.96 -8.34
N LEU A 128 49.76 -2.41 -9.13
CA LEU A 128 48.34 -2.21 -8.81
C LEU A 128 47.90 -3.01 -7.57
N GLU A 129 48.50 -4.18 -7.33
CA GLU A 129 48.26 -4.98 -6.14
C GLU A 129 48.79 -4.29 -4.88
N ASP A 130 49.98 -3.68 -4.95
CA ASP A 130 50.56 -2.88 -3.87
C ASP A 130 49.67 -1.67 -3.53
N GLU A 131 49.30 -0.87 -4.54
CA GLU A 131 48.38 0.26 -4.36
C GLU A 131 47.01 -0.17 -3.80
N LYS A 132 46.49 -1.32 -4.25
CA LYS A 132 45.23 -1.89 -3.73
C LYS A 132 45.36 -2.24 -2.25
N PHE A 133 46.47 -2.86 -1.84
CA PHE A 133 46.69 -3.26 -0.46
C PHE A 133 46.71 -2.05 0.48
N ASP A 134 47.42 -0.99 0.10
CA ASP A 134 47.46 0.26 0.87
C ASP A 134 46.07 0.88 1.04
N LEU A 135 45.29 0.95 -0.03
CA LEU A 135 43.92 1.47 0.00
C LEU A 135 43.02 0.60 0.89
N GLU A 136 43.10 -0.72 0.77
CA GLU A 136 42.32 -1.66 1.59
C GLU A 136 42.67 -1.54 3.08
N TYR A 137 43.96 -1.37 3.40
CA TYR A 137 44.40 -1.17 4.77
C TYR A 137 43.84 0.13 5.37
N ILE A 138 43.88 1.23 4.61
CA ILE A 138 43.31 2.52 5.03
C ILE A 138 41.80 2.41 5.25
N VAL A 139 41.06 1.78 4.32
CA VAL A 139 39.61 1.57 4.45
C VAL A 139 39.31 0.75 5.70
N LYS A 140 40.03 -0.36 5.92
CA LYS A 140 39.85 -1.20 7.11
C LYS A 140 40.11 -0.44 8.41
N ARG A 141 41.14 0.42 8.45
CA ARG A 141 41.40 1.29 9.60
C ARG A 141 40.24 2.26 9.85
N LYS A 142 39.69 2.85 8.78
CA LYS A 142 38.54 3.76 8.89
C LYS A 142 37.27 3.05 9.31
N ASP A 143 37.04 1.82 8.85
CA ASP A 143 35.91 1.00 9.29
C ASP A 143 35.99 0.66 10.79
N MET A 144 37.19 0.36 11.30
CA MET A 144 37.41 0.16 12.74
C MET A 144 37.13 1.44 13.53
N GLU A 145 37.62 2.59 13.06
CA GLU A 145 37.36 3.90 13.67
C GLU A 145 35.86 4.24 13.68
N ILE A 146 35.14 4.01 12.58
CA ILE A 146 33.70 4.20 12.48
C ILE A 146 32.95 3.26 13.44
N SER A 147 33.39 2.01 13.55
CA SER A 147 32.77 1.02 14.45
C SER A 147 32.92 1.44 15.91
N ASP A 148 34.12 1.88 16.31
CA ASP A 148 34.39 2.39 17.66
C ASP A 148 33.56 3.64 17.96
N LEU A 149 33.58 4.65 17.08
CA LEU A 149 32.77 5.86 17.24
C LEU A 149 31.27 5.55 17.29
N ASN A 150 30.77 4.60 16.50
CA ASN A 150 29.38 4.16 16.53
C ASN A 150 29.05 3.46 17.86
N SER A 151 29.97 2.65 18.40
CA SER A 151 29.83 2.06 19.73
C SER A 151 29.73 3.13 20.83
N GLN A 152 30.63 4.13 20.81
CA GLN A 152 30.62 5.25 21.75
C GLN A 152 29.32 6.06 21.65
N VAL A 153 28.84 6.35 20.44
CA VAL A 153 27.55 7.05 20.25
C VAL A 153 26.39 6.23 20.81
N ASN A 154 26.41 4.90 20.68
CA ASN A 154 25.35 4.05 21.23
C ASN A 154 25.39 3.99 22.76
N ASP A 155 26.58 3.98 23.37
CA ASP A 155 26.73 4.01 24.82
C ASP A 155 26.26 5.35 25.41
N LEU A 156 26.66 6.47 24.77
CA LEU A 156 26.22 7.82 25.14
C LEU A 156 24.72 8.05 24.95
N ARG A 157 24.10 7.46 23.91
CA ARG A 157 22.64 7.48 23.73
C ARG A 157 21.88 6.63 24.77
N GLY A 158 22.61 5.89 25.59
CA GLY A 158 22.11 5.03 26.64
C GLY A 158 21.78 3.64 26.10
N LYS A 159 22.62 2.66 26.47
CA LYS A 159 22.37 1.22 26.34
C LYS A 159 21.00 0.77 26.88
N PHE A 160 20.38 1.60 27.72
CA PHE A 160 19.10 1.35 28.38
C PHE A 160 17.95 2.24 27.90
N VAL A 161 17.93 2.66 26.62
CA VAL A 161 16.63 3.00 26.01
C VAL A 161 15.90 1.69 25.75
N LYS A 162 15.19 1.17 26.76
CA LYS A 162 14.41 -0.08 26.66
C LYS A 162 13.54 0.01 25.40
N PRO A 163 13.87 -0.76 24.34
CA PRO A 163 13.05 -0.75 23.14
C PRO A 163 11.67 -1.21 23.58
N THR A 164 10.64 -0.38 23.38
CA THR A 164 9.28 -0.77 23.74
C THR A 164 8.95 -2.01 22.92
N LEU A 165 8.87 -3.18 23.57
CA LEU A 165 8.55 -4.46 22.95
C LEU A 165 7.16 -4.35 22.32
N LYS A 166 7.11 -4.10 21.01
CA LYS A 166 5.86 -4.16 20.24
C LYS A 166 5.63 -5.62 19.90
N LYS A 167 4.41 -6.12 20.13
CA LYS A 167 3.97 -7.44 19.67
C LYS A 167 3.91 -7.43 18.14
N VAL A 168 5.05 -7.73 17.51
CA VAL A 168 5.16 -7.92 16.07
C VAL A 168 4.94 -9.40 15.81
N SER A 169 3.73 -9.81 15.40
CA SER A 169 3.56 -11.19 14.96
C SER A 169 4.37 -11.37 13.66
N LYS A 170 5.20 -12.43 13.63
CA LYS A 170 6.13 -12.70 12.51
C LYS A 170 5.42 -12.83 11.15
N TYR A 171 4.12 -13.10 11.15
CA TYR A 171 3.32 -13.40 9.95
C TYR A 171 2.25 -12.34 9.60
N GLU A 172 1.79 -11.45 10.49
CA GLU A 172 0.77 -10.44 10.11
C GLU A 172 1.23 -9.50 9.00
N ASN A 173 2.49 -9.07 9.04
CA ASN A 173 3.01 -8.16 8.03
C ASN A 173 3.20 -8.83 6.66
N LYS A 174 3.28 -10.16 6.61
CA LYS A 174 3.30 -10.93 5.35
C LYS A 174 1.87 -11.20 4.87
N PHE A 175 0.96 -11.56 5.78
CA PHE A 175 -0.44 -11.83 5.46
C PHE A 175 -1.21 -10.57 5.03
N ALA A 176 -0.99 -9.43 5.68
CA ALA A 176 -1.59 -8.15 5.28
C ALA A 176 -1.12 -7.68 3.90
N LYS A 177 0.08 -8.07 3.44
CA LYS A 177 0.54 -7.80 2.07
C LYS A 177 -0.14 -8.72 1.04
N LEU A 178 -0.37 -9.98 1.39
CA LEU A 178 -1.14 -10.93 0.57
C LEU A 178 -2.61 -10.51 0.46
N GLN A 179 -3.24 -10.10 1.56
CA GLN A 179 -4.61 -9.60 1.56
C GLN A 179 -4.77 -8.29 0.79
N LYS A 180 -3.81 -7.36 0.88
CA LYS A 180 -3.85 -6.11 0.09
C LYS A 180 -3.70 -6.37 -1.40
N LYS A 181 -2.78 -7.25 -1.82
CA LYS A 181 -2.65 -7.67 -3.23
C LYS A 181 -3.90 -8.39 -3.73
N ALA A 182 -4.50 -9.25 -2.91
CA ALA A 182 -5.75 -9.94 -3.25
C ALA A 182 -6.94 -8.97 -3.34
N ALA A 183 -7.04 -7.99 -2.43
CA ALA A 183 -8.08 -6.96 -2.48
C ALA A 183 -7.87 -6.02 -3.68
N GLU A 184 -6.64 -5.59 -3.95
CA GLU A 184 -6.30 -4.73 -5.11
C GLU A 184 -6.53 -5.46 -6.45
N PHE A 185 -6.26 -6.77 -6.50
CA PHE A 185 -6.62 -7.63 -7.64
C PHE A 185 -8.16 -7.77 -7.78
N ASN A 186 -8.90 -7.95 -6.68
CA ASN A 186 -10.36 -8.00 -6.69
C ASN A 186 -10.98 -6.66 -7.14
N PHE A 187 -10.47 -5.51 -6.67
CA PHE A 187 -10.94 -4.20 -7.12
C PHE A 187 -10.62 -3.95 -8.60
N ARG A 188 -9.42 -4.31 -9.08
CA ARG A 188 -9.06 -4.18 -10.50
C ARG A 188 -9.95 -5.05 -11.40
N ASN A 189 -10.28 -6.26 -10.96
CA ASN A 189 -11.03 -7.24 -11.74
C ASN A 189 -12.56 -7.03 -11.66
N GLN A 190 -13.09 -6.47 -10.55
CA GLN A 190 -14.51 -6.11 -10.42
C GLN A 190 -14.85 -4.71 -10.95
N LEU A 191 -13.88 -3.84 -11.24
CA LEU A 191 -14.14 -2.68 -12.06
C LEU A 191 -14.44 -3.16 -13.49
N LYS A 192 -15.72 -3.45 -13.77
CA LYS A 192 -16.27 -3.33 -15.12
C LYS A 192 -15.98 -1.89 -15.53
N VAL A 193 -14.92 -1.69 -16.31
CA VAL A 193 -14.80 -0.52 -17.16
C VAL A 193 -16.05 -0.54 -18.03
N VAL A 194 -17.06 0.23 -17.63
CA VAL A 194 -18.18 0.55 -18.50
C VAL A 194 -17.52 1.29 -19.66
N LYS A 195 -17.28 0.55 -20.74
CA LYS A 195 -16.94 1.12 -22.04
C LYS A 195 -18.15 1.96 -22.46
N LYS A 196 -18.22 3.20 -22.00
CA LYS A 196 -18.94 4.25 -22.73
C LYS A 196 -18.19 4.41 -24.05
N LYS A 197 -18.66 3.70 -25.09
CA LYS A 197 -18.30 3.92 -26.48
C LYS A 197 -18.94 5.23 -26.95
N GLU A 198 -18.48 6.36 -26.43
CA GLU A 198 -19.04 7.67 -26.79
C GLU A 198 -18.00 8.80 -26.80
N PHE A 199 -16.71 8.52 -26.62
CA PHE A 199 -15.68 9.57 -26.62
C PHE A 199 -14.37 9.17 -27.31
N THR A 200 -14.48 8.49 -28.45
CA THR A 200 -13.40 8.38 -29.45
C THR A 200 -14.02 8.58 -30.82
N LEU A 201 -13.90 9.83 -31.28
CA LEU A 201 -13.71 10.27 -32.65
C LEU A 201 -14.17 9.29 -33.75
N GLU A 202 -15.25 9.66 -34.44
CA GLU A 202 -15.61 9.18 -35.77
C GLU A 202 -14.47 9.52 -36.75
N GLU A 203 -13.60 8.55 -37.07
CA GLU A 203 -12.93 8.50 -38.38
C GLU A 203 -12.28 7.11 -38.62
N GLU A 204 -13.06 6.03 -38.62
CA GLU A 204 -12.70 4.78 -39.34
C GLU A 204 -13.87 3.78 -39.36
N ASP A 205 -14.97 4.15 -40.03
CA ASP A 205 -15.99 3.19 -40.45
C ASP A 205 -15.63 2.66 -41.84
N LYS A 206 -14.88 1.55 -41.87
CA LYS A 206 -14.75 0.69 -43.06
C LYS A 206 -15.28 -0.70 -42.74
N GLU A 207 -16.49 -0.92 -43.24
CA GLU A 207 -16.97 -2.15 -43.89
C GLU A 207 -16.89 -3.46 -43.08
N LYS A 208 -17.94 -3.70 -42.29
CA LYS A 208 -18.49 -5.05 -42.15
C LYS A 208 -20.01 -4.98 -42.02
N LYS A 209 -20.69 -5.26 -43.13
CA LYS A 209 -22.14 -5.35 -43.23
C LYS A 209 -22.69 -6.26 -42.11
N PRO A 210 -23.62 -5.77 -41.26
CA PRO A 210 -24.18 -6.55 -40.17
C PRO A 210 -25.14 -7.64 -40.67
N ASP A 211 -25.00 -8.83 -40.10
CA ASP A 211 -25.68 -10.07 -40.45
C ASP A 211 -27.15 -10.07 -39.99
N TRP A 212 -27.99 -9.29 -40.68
CA TRP A 212 -29.45 -9.44 -40.69
C TRP A 212 -29.95 -9.90 -42.08
N SER A 213 -29.04 -10.38 -42.93
CA SER A 213 -29.30 -10.69 -44.34
C SER A 213 -29.19 -12.18 -44.70
N LYS A 214 -29.43 -13.10 -43.75
CA LYS A 214 -29.63 -14.52 -44.07
C LYS A 214 -30.81 -15.10 -43.27
N GLY A 215 -31.88 -15.40 -43.99
CA GLY A 215 -33.19 -15.76 -43.46
C GLY A 215 -33.30 -17.16 -42.83
N LYS A 216 -34.38 -17.32 -42.05
CA LYS A 216 -35.04 -18.59 -41.69
C LYS A 216 -35.70 -19.22 -42.94
N PRO A 217 -35.92 -20.56 -43.03
CA PRO A 217 -36.61 -21.46 -42.08
C PRO A 217 -35.73 -22.70 -41.74
N GLY A 218 -36.00 -23.61 -40.81
CA GLY A 218 -37.22 -24.11 -40.17
C GLY A 218 -37.20 -25.65 -40.27
N ASP A 219 -37.21 -26.30 -39.09
CA ASP A 219 -37.63 -27.69 -38.81
C ASP A 219 -36.71 -28.93 -38.97
N ALA A 220 -36.91 -29.80 -37.96
CA ALA A 220 -36.61 -31.23 -37.80
C ALA A 220 -35.17 -31.71 -37.51
N LYS A 221 -34.89 -32.77 -36.75
CA LYS A 221 -35.41 -33.47 -35.54
C LYS A 221 -34.46 -34.69 -35.36
N THR A 222 -34.15 -35.05 -34.10
CA THR A 222 -33.74 -36.37 -33.56
C THR A 222 -32.42 -37.07 -33.94
N GLU A 223 -31.69 -37.41 -32.87
CA GLU A 223 -31.11 -38.72 -32.48
C GLU A 223 -30.32 -39.55 -33.51
N ALA A 224 -29.09 -39.94 -33.18
CA ALA A 224 -28.81 -41.28 -32.63
C ALA A 224 -27.30 -41.58 -32.59
N GLU A 225 -26.97 -42.35 -31.57
CA GLU A 225 -25.71 -42.94 -31.12
C GLU A 225 -25.06 -43.91 -32.12
N SER A 226 -23.71 -43.96 -32.17
CA SER A 226 -22.92 -45.21 -32.22
C SER A 226 -21.41 -44.95 -32.35
N THR A 227 -20.66 -45.29 -31.29
CA THR A 227 -19.25 -45.73 -31.35
C THR A 227 -19.15 -47.11 -32.04
N PRO A 228 -17.98 -47.75 -32.30
CA PRO A 228 -16.58 -47.43 -31.95
C PRO A 228 -15.54 -47.70 -33.08
N ALA A 229 -14.28 -47.31 -32.89
CA ALA A 229 -13.12 -48.04 -33.43
C ALA A 229 -11.80 -47.63 -32.74
N THR A 230 -11.04 -48.62 -32.29
CA THR A 230 -9.66 -48.56 -31.75
C THR A 230 -8.95 -49.77 -32.37
N PRO A 231 -7.69 -49.69 -32.87
CA PRO A 231 -6.46 -49.91 -32.04
C PRO A 231 -5.27 -49.00 -32.41
N ALA A 232 -4.52 -48.39 -31.46
CA ALA A 232 -3.31 -48.84 -30.74
C ALA A 232 -2.00 -48.88 -31.60
N PRO A 233 -0.76 -48.86 -31.04
CA PRO A 233 -0.20 -48.17 -29.85
C PRO A 233 1.19 -47.51 -30.14
N ALA A 234 1.76 -46.70 -29.21
CA ALA A 234 3.20 -46.71 -28.87
C ALA A 234 3.64 -45.64 -27.84
N ALA A 235 4.59 -46.05 -26.99
CA ALA A 235 5.64 -45.31 -26.29
C ALA A 235 5.38 -44.69 -24.89
N ALA A 236 5.96 -45.38 -23.89
CA ALA A 236 6.34 -44.91 -22.55
C ALA A 236 7.53 -43.90 -22.61
N PRO A 237 7.86 -43.17 -21.53
CA PRO A 237 8.75 -43.71 -20.47
C PRO A 237 8.37 -43.23 -19.04
N ALA A 238 8.42 -44.08 -18.02
CA ALA A 238 9.55 -44.41 -17.14
C ALA A 238 9.51 -43.65 -15.80
N ALA A 239 9.69 -44.43 -14.74
CA ALA A 239 9.52 -44.08 -13.35
C ALA A 239 10.85 -43.79 -12.64
N ALA A 240 10.70 -43.08 -11.50
CA ALA A 240 11.53 -43.15 -10.29
C ALA A 240 12.88 -42.37 -10.30
N PRO A 241 13.49 -42.08 -9.12
CA PRO A 241 13.09 -42.52 -7.78
C PRO A 241 13.08 -41.45 -6.66
N ALA A 242 12.41 -41.84 -5.58
CA ALA A 242 12.62 -41.33 -4.25
C ALA A 242 14.02 -41.70 -3.72
N ALA A 243 14.62 -40.83 -2.91
CA ALA A 243 15.66 -41.19 -1.96
C ALA A 243 15.48 -40.36 -0.68
N ALA A 244 15.30 -41.07 0.42
CA ALA A 244 15.48 -40.57 1.78
C ALA A 244 16.97 -40.43 2.07
N THR A 245 17.38 -39.41 2.84
CA THR A 245 18.12 -39.49 4.12
C THR A 245 18.12 -38.10 4.74
#